data_AF-A0A1H8X9I1-F1
#
_entry.id   AF-A0A1H8X9I1-F1
#
_cell.length_a   1.000
_cell.length_b   1.000
_cell.length_c   1.000
_cell.angle_alpha   90.00
_cell.angle_beta   90.00
_cell.angle_gamma   90.00
#
_symmetry.space_group_name_H-M   'P 1'
#
loop_
_entity.id
_entity.type
_entity.pdbx_description
1 polymer ?
#
loop_
_entity_poly.entity_id
_entity_poly.type
_entity_poly.pdbx_seq_one_letter_code
_entity_poly.pdbx_strand_id
1 'polypeptide(L)'
;MQWDRLKKPVSSQTALEMVTLDSLVPKDHLLRKIDAVIDFSFVHDRIAGLYCADNVLDRIGDHVDQQPPTGNAVERRAAAIAHRLE
;
A
#
# COMPACT_ATOMS: atom_id res chain seq x y z
N MET A 1 8.57 23.15 -51.15
CA MET A 1 8.84 22.59 -49.82
C MET A 1 7.74 23.05 -48.88
N GLN A 2 6.78 22.17 -48.56
CA GLN A 2 5.70 22.47 -47.62
C GLN A 2 6.02 21.82 -46.28
N TRP A 3 6.34 22.64 -45.29
CA TRP A 3 6.55 22.25 -43.89
C TRP A 3 5.20 22.12 -43.19
N ASP A 4 4.35 21.23 -43.69
CA ASP A 4 3.02 21.01 -43.11
C ASP A 4 3.14 20.28 -41.76
N ARG A 5 3.23 21.11 -40.73
CA ARG A 5 2.73 20.90 -39.37
C ARG A 5 3.03 19.53 -38.77
N LEU A 6 4.12 19.49 -38.00
CA LEU A 6 4.24 18.57 -36.88
C LEU A 6 3.03 18.81 -35.96
N LYS A 7 2.00 17.96 -36.07
CA LYS A 7 0.90 17.95 -35.10
C LYS A 7 1.55 17.66 -33.75
N LYS A 8 1.51 18.62 -32.82
CA LYS A 8 1.92 18.37 -31.44
C LYS A 8 1.08 17.18 -30.96
N PRO A 9 1.69 16.05 -30.53
CA PRO A 9 0.90 15.00 -29.93
C PRO A 9 0.19 15.63 -28.74
N VAL A 10 -1.14 15.60 -28.76
CA VAL A 10 -1.93 15.82 -27.55
C VAL A 10 -1.30 14.89 -26.52
N SER A 11 -0.82 15.44 -25.40
CA SER A 11 -0.39 14.61 -24.28
C SER A 11 -1.59 13.73 -23.96
N SER A 12 -1.47 12.43 -24.27
CA SER A 12 -2.44 11.42 -23.88
C SER A 12 -2.56 11.53 -22.38
N GLN A 13 -3.63 12.17 -21.91
CA GLN A 13 -3.88 12.31 -20.49
C GLN A 13 -4.03 10.87 -19.98
N THR A 14 -3.04 10.40 -19.24
CA THR A 14 -3.12 9.09 -18.59
C THR A 14 -4.23 9.21 -17.55
N ALA A 15 -5.40 8.66 -17.86
CA ALA A 15 -6.47 8.54 -16.90
C ALA A 15 -5.97 7.65 -15.75
N LEU A 16 -6.09 8.14 -14.53
CA LEU A 16 -5.79 7.34 -13.34
C LEU A 16 -6.98 6.42 -13.08
N GLU A 17 -6.74 5.11 -13.04
CA GLU A 17 -7.73 4.10 -12.67
C GLU A 17 -7.35 3.52 -11.30
N MET A 18 -8.27 3.63 -10.33
CA MET A 18 -8.10 3.00 -9.02
C MET A 18 -8.72 1.61 -9.06
N VAL A 19 -7.86 0.59 -9.06
CA VAL A 19 -8.25 -0.83 -8.98
C VAL A 19 -7.91 -1.39 -7.62
N THR A 20 -8.77 -2.24 -7.08
CA THR A 20 -8.46 -3.00 -5.87
C THR A 20 -7.63 -4.23 -6.25
N LEU A 21 -6.77 -4.71 -5.35
CA LEU A 21 -5.96 -5.90 -5.63
C LEU A 21 -6.85 -7.12 -5.94
N ASP A 22 -7.99 -7.25 -5.27
CA ASP A 22 -8.97 -8.32 -5.55
C ASP A 22 -9.55 -8.21 -6.97
N SER A 23 -9.85 -6.99 -7.43
CA SER A 23 -10.42 -6.78 -8.77
C SER A 23 -9.49 -7.17 -9.93
N LEU A 24 -8.18 -7.30 -9.66
CA LEU A 24 -7.21 -7.76 -10.66
C LEU A 24 -7.35 -9.25 -10.98
N VAL A 25 -8.00 -10.03 -10.10
CA VAL A 25 -8.21 -11.46 -10.29
C VAL A 25 -9.66 -11.68 -10.75
N PRO A 26 -9.91 -12.16 -11.99
CA PRO A 26 -11.26 -12.42 -12.46
C PRO A 26 -12.06 -13.34 -11.52
N LYS A 27 -13.37 -13.11 -11.40
CA LYS A 27 -14.23 -13.89 -10.49
C LYS A 27 -14.27 -15.38 -10.83
N ASP A 28 -14.21 -15.72 -12.12
CA ASP A 28 -14.23 -17.11 -12.59
C ASP A 28 -12.84 -17.77 -12.64
N HIS A 29 -11.81 -17.10 -12.10
CA HIS A 29 -10.44 -17.58 -12.13
C HIS A 29 -10.29 -18.89 -11.33
N LEU A 30 -9.53 -19.84 -11.87
CA LEU A 30 -9.32 -21.17 -11.29
C LEU A 30 -8.84 -21.09 -9.84
N LEU A 31 -7.90 -20.19 -9.52
CA LEU A 31 -7.38 -20.05 -8.16
C LEU A 31 -8.47 -19.69 -7.13
N ARG A 32 -9.49 -18.91 -7.50
CA ARG A 32 -10.62 -18.62 -6.59
C ARG A 32 -11.48 -19.87 -6.36
N LYS A 33 -11.63 -20.72 -7.37
CA LYS A 33 -12.34 -22.00 -7.25
C LYS A 33 -11.59 -22.98 -6.36
N ILE A 34 -10.26 -23.01 -6.47
CA ILE A 34 -9.38 -23.85 -5.64
C ILE A 34 -9.39 -23.35 -4.18
N ASP A 35 -9.23 -22.05 -3.96
CA ASP A 35 -9.27 -21.41 -2.64
C ASP A 35 -10.60 -21.66 -1.90
N ALA A 36 -11.71 -21.72 -2.64
CA ALA A 36 -13.02 -22.05 -2.08
C ALA A 36 -13.18 -23.50 -1.58
N VAL A 37 -12.29 -24.42 -1.99
CA VAL A 37 -12.40 -25.86 -1.68
C VAL A 37 -11.22 -26.43 -0.92
N ILE A 38 -10.07 -25.76 -0.92
CA ILE A 38 -8.85 -26.19 -0.23
C ILE A 38 -8.39 -25.09 0.71
N ASP A 39 -8.23 -25.43 2.00
CA ASP A 39 -7.62 -24.55 2.98
C ASP A 39 -6.09 -24.58 2.87
N PHE A 40 -5.49 -23.46 2.45
CA PHE A 40 -4.03 -23.28 2.35
C PHE A 40 -3.40 -22.63 3.60
N SER A 41 -4.13 -22.46 4.70
CA SER A 41 -3.62 -21.85 5.93
C SER A 41 -2.29 -22.46 6.41
N PHE A 42 -2.12 -23.77 6.21
CA PHE A 42 -0.92 -24.51 6.61
C PHE A 42 0.36 -24.15 5.82
N VAL A 43 0.24 -23.56 4.63
CA VAL A 43 1.38 -23.34 3.73
C VAL A 43 2.37 -22.36 4.34
N HIS A 44 1.88 -21.30 4.99
CA HIS A 44 2.72 -20.28 5.62
C HIS A 44 3.63 -20.88 6.69
N ASP A 45 3.07 -21.67 7.61
CA ASP A 45 3.85 -22.33 8.66
C ASP A 45 4.89 -23.29 8.08
N ARG A 46 4.56 -23.95 6.96
CA ARG A 46 5.44 -24.94 6.33
C ARG A 46 6.66 -24.31 5.67
N ILE A 47 6.54 -23.09 5.14
CA ILE A 47 7.62 -22.42 4.40
C ILE A 47 8.24 -21.25 5.16
N ALA A 48 7.75 -20.92 6.36
CA ALA A 48 8.21 -19.80 7.16
C ALA A 48 9.75 -19.77 7.31
N GLY A 49 10.37 -20.93 7.57
CA GLY A 49 11.83 -21.04 7.71
C GLY A 49 12.63 -20.91 6.42
N LEU A 50 11.97 -20.82 5.25
CA LEU A 50 12.61 -20.59 3.95
C LEU A 50 12.64 -19.11 3.57
N TYR A 51 11.83 -18.27 4.24
CA TYR A 51 11.92 -16.83 4.06
C TYR A 51 13.14 -16.28 4.79
N CYS A 52 13.94 -15.47 4.11
CA CYS A 52 14.93 -14.63 4.77
C CYS A 52 14.22 -13.60 5.65
N ALA A 53 14.77 -13.30 6.83
CA ALA A 53 14.26 -12.26 7.73
C ALA A 53 14.18 -10.88 7.05
N ASP A 54 15.02 -10.64 6.05
CA ASP A 54 15.11 -9.36 5.33
C ASP A 54 14.06 -9.19 4.21
N ASN A 55 13.24 -10.21 3.96
CA ASN A 55 12.14 -10.14 2.99
C ASN A 55 10.85 -9.58 3.60
N VAL A 56 10.81 -9.41 4.92
CA VAL A 56 9.75 -8.65 5.58
C VAL A 56 10.00 -7.20 5.19
N LEU A 57 9.06 -6.62 4.45
CA LEU A 57 9.15 -5.25 3.95
C LEU A 57 9.19 -4.27 5.12
N ASP A 58 10.37 -4.07 5.71
CA ASP A 58 10.71 -3.04 6.70
C ASP A 58 10.74 -1.64 6.06
N ARG A 59 9.83 -1.36 5.13
CA ARG A 59 9.80 -0.09 4.38
C ARG A 59 8.41 0.51 4.23
N ILE A 60 7.40 0.00 4.93
CA ILE A 60 6.05 0.63 5.01
C ILE A 60 5.57 0.79 6.47
N GLY A 61 6.41 0.49 7.47
CA GLY A 61 5.99 0.36 8.87
C GLY A 61 6.26 1.54 9.82
N ASP A 62 7.08 2.53 9.48
CA ASP A 62 7.45 3.61 10.44
C ASP A 62 6.36 4.66 10.71
N HIS A 63 5.15 4.51 10.14
CA HIS A 63 4.06 5.48 10.31
C HIS A 63 2.69 4.89 10.66
N VAL A 64 2.61 3.67 11.18
CA VAL A 64 1.32 3.06 11.55
C VAL A 64 0.89 3.26 13.01
N ASP A 65 1.67 3.92 13.87
CA ASP A 65 1.22 4.18 15.27
C ASP A 65 1.57 5.58 15.82
N GLN A 66 1.51 6.62 14.99
CA GLN A 66 1.36 7.98 15.52
C GLN A 66 0.09 8.60 14.99
N GLN A 67 -1.03 8.33 15.68
CA GLN A 67 -2.15 9.25 15.67
C GLN A 67 -1.58 10.63 16.04
N PRO A 68 -1.60 11.64 15.14
CA PRO A 68 -1.16 12.97 15.52
C PRO A 68 -2.03 13.43 16.69
N PRO A 69 -1.48 14.14 17.70
CA PRO A 69 -2.31 14.65 18.78
C PRO A 69 -3.41 15.49 18.15
N THR A 70 -4.66 15.00 18.22
CA THR A 70 -5.85 15.72 17.80
C THR A 70 -6.04 16.84 18.79
N GLY A 71 -5.34 17.93 18.55
CA GLY A 71 -5.33 19.06 19.46
C GLY A 71 -4.63 20.27 18.88
N ASN A 72 -5.12 21.44 19.26
CA ASN A 72 -4.62 22.74 18.83
C ASN A 72 -3.16 22.98 19.28
N ALA A 73 -2.54 24.05 18.80
CA ALA A 73 -1.13 24.34 19.10
C ALA A 73 -0.82 24.52 20.60
N VAL A 74 -1.83 24.81 21.43
CA VAL A 74 -1.69 24.95 22.88
C VAL A 74 -1.59 23.58 23.55
N GLU A 75 -2.43 22.63 23.13
CA GLU A 75 -2.45 21.26 23.67
C GLU A 75 -1.15 20.51 23.36
N ARG A 76 -0.58 20.71 22.16
CA ARG A 76 0.73 20.16 21.79
C ARG A 76 1.87 20.66 22.67
N ARG A 77 1.78 21.90 23.15
CA ARG A 77 2.82 22.54 23.96
C ARG A 77 2.70 22.15 25.44
N ALA A 78 1.48 21.90 25.93
CA ALA A 78 1.24 21.35 27.27
C ALA A 78 1.78 19.92 27.40
N ALA A 79 1.53 19.06 26.40
CA ALA A 79 2.02 17.68 26.38
C ALA A 79 3.56 17.60 26.38
N ALA A 80 4.23 18.48 25.60
CA ALA A 80 5.69 18.54 25.54
C ALA A 80 6.35 19.00 26.85
N ILE A 81 5.64 19.79 27.68
CA ILE A 81 6.13 20.22 28.98
C ILE A 81 5.96 19.10 30.02
N ALA A 82 4.85 18.36 29.97
CA ALA A 82 4.59 17.24 30.89
C ALA A 82 5.65 16.13 30.79
N HIS A 83 6.06 15.76 29.56
CA HIS A 83 7.10 14.74 29.35
C HIS A 83 8.52 15.21 29.73
N ARG A 84 8.72 16.50 30.02
CA ARG A 84 10.01 17.07 30.40
C ARG A 84 10.17 17.27 31.92
N LEU A 85 9.12 16.96 32.68
CA LEU A 85 9.11 17.06 34.14
C LEU A 85 9.16 15.69 34.84
N GLU A 86 9.40 14.61 34.09
CA GLU A 86 9.83 13.30 34.62
C GLU A 86 11.35 13.15 34.51
#